data_AF-A0A1L9GLE7-F1
#
_entry.id   AF-A0A1L9GLE7-F1
#
_cell.length_a   1.000
_cell.length_b   1.000
_cell.length_c   1.000
_cell.angle_alpha   90.00
_cell.angle_beta   90.00
_cell.angle_gamma   90.00
#
_symmetry.space_group_name_H-M   'P 1'
#
loop_
_entity.id
_entity.type
_entity.pdbx_description
1 polymer ?
#
loop_
_entity_poly.entity_id
_entity_poly.type
_entity_poly.pdbx_seq_one_letter_code
_entity_poly.pdbx_strand_id
1 'polypeptide(L)' 'MPAKIVTTHQLRQNIVCNAIASARIEGIALATQFEQKLTDYINGKKSIAQLIEQTKQSYIKSTTK' A
#
# COMPACT_ATOMS: atom_id res chain seq x y z
N MET A 1 -17.14 21.43 -15.60
CA MET A 1 -15.74 21.22 -15.16
C MET A 1 -15.14 20.11 -16.01
N PRO A 2 -13.97 20.27 -16.64
CA PRO A 2 -13.35 19.16 -17.35
C PRO A 2 -12.84 18.13 -16.32
N ALA A 3 -13.20 16.86 -16.49
CA ALA A 3 -12.68 15.79 -15.67
C ALA A 3 -11.17 15.67 -15.90
N LYS A 4 -10.37 15.87 -14.84
CA LYS A 4 -8.92 15.68 -14.90
C LYS A 4 -8.66 14.20 -15.16
N ILE A 5 -8.00 13.88 -16.28
CA ILE A 5 -7.58 12.51 -16.57
C ILE A 5 -6.50 12.16 -15.53
N VAL A 6 -6.87 11.32 -14.56
CA VAL A 6 -5.96 10.83 -13.52
C VAL A 6 -5.27 9.60 -14.06
N THR A 7 -3.94 9.58 -14.06
CA THR A 7 -3.19 8.38 -14.44
C THR A 7 -3.34 7.30 -13.38
N THR A 8 -3.25 6.02 -13.76
CA THR A 8 -3.31 4.90 -12.81
C THR A 8 -2.30 5.04 -11.67
N HIS A 9 -1.12 5.60 -11.96
CA HIS A 9 -0.11 5.92 -10.95
C HIS A 9 -0.62 6.94 -9.92
N GLN A 10 -1.17 8.07 -10.39
CA GLN A 10 -1.73 9.11 -9.51
C GLN A 10 -2.90 8.58 -8.67
N LEU A 11 -3.76 7.76 -9.26
CA LEU A 11 -4.85 7.11 -8.53
C LEU A 11 -4.32 6.24 -7.38
N ARG A 12 -3.34 5.38 -7.67
CA ARG A 12 -2.73 4.50 -6.65
C ARG A 12 -2.00 5.30 -5.57
N GLN A 13 -1.28 6.35 -5.96
CA GLN A 13 -0.61 7.24 -5.02
C GLN A 13 -1.60 7.87 -4.05
N ASN A 14 -2.71 8.42 -4.55
CA ASN A 14 -3.74 9.03 -3.70
C ASN A 14 -4.35 8.02 -2.73
N ILE A 15 -4.66 6.81 -3.20
CA ILE A 15 -5.20 5.73 -2.36
C ILE A 15 -4.21 5.39 -1.23
N VAL A 16 -2.93 5.21 -1.56
CA VAL A 16 -1.90 4.87 -0.58
C VAL A 16 -1.68 6.01 0.42
N CYS A 17 -1.61 7.25 -0.04
CA CYS A 17 -1.46 8.41 0.86
C CYS A 17 -2.62 8.52 1.84
N ASN A 18 -3.86 8.33 1.38
CA ASN A 18 -5.04 8.35 2.24
C ASN A 18 -4.99 7.22 3.28
N ALA A 19 -4.65 6.00 2.86
CA ALA A 19 -4.54 4.86 3.78
C ALA A 19 -3.45 5.07 4.85
N ILE A 20 -2.29 5.61 4.46
CA ILE A 20 -1.19 5.92 5.40
C ILE A 20 -1.62 7.03 6.36
N ALA A 21 -2.29 8.08 5.86
CA ALA A 21 -2.78 9.16 6.70
C ALA A 21 -3.81 8.64 7.72
N SER A 22 -4.77 7.81 7.30
CA SER A 22 -5.73 7.16 8.19
C SER A 22 -5.05 6.36 9.30
N ALA A 23 -4.07 5.53 8.95
CA ALA A 23 -3.31 4.76 9.96
C ALA A 23 -2.58 5.68 10.95
N ARG A 24 -1.93 6.75 10.47
CA ARG A 24 -1.20 7.70 11.32
C ARG A 24 -2.13 8.48 12.26
N ILE A 25 -3.33 8.83 11.79
CA ILE A 25 -4.37 9.47 12.62
C ILE A 25 -4.75 8.56 13.80
N GLU A 26 -4.79 7.25 13.58
CA GLU A 26 -5.02 6.24 14.62
C GLU A 26 -3.77 5.93 15.47
N GLY A 27 -2.65 6.64 15.27
CA GLY A 27 -1.39 6.40 15.99
C GLY A 27 -0.63 5.16 15.51
N ILE A 28 -0.99 4.58 14.37
CA ILE A 28 -0.36 3.39 13.81
C ILE A 28 0.82 3.80 12.93
N ALA A 29 2.02 3.40 13.33
CA ALA A 29 3.23 3.54 12.51
C ALA A 29 3.37 2.35 11.55
N LEU A 30 3.64 2.63 10.27
CA LEU A 30 3.93 1.59 9.29
C LEU A 30 5.37 1.12 9.41
N ALA A 31 5.59 -0.19 9.26
CA ALA A 31 6.93 -0.73 9.10
C ALA A 31 7.54 -0.28 7.76
N THR A 32 8.83 0.10 7.76
CA THR A 32 9.55 0.57 6.57
C THR A 32 9.48 -0.41 5.39
N GLN A 33 9.53 -1.72 5.68
CA GLN A 33 9.39 -2.76 4.66
C GLN A 33 8.01 -2.77 3.99
N PHE A 34 6.96 -2.37 4.72
CA PHE A 34 5.62 -2.28 4.19
C PHE A 34 5.44 -1.02 3.33
N GLU A 35 6.04 0.11 3.71
CA GLU A 35 6.07 1.33 2.88
C GLU A 35 6.70 1.09 1.50
N GLN A 36 7.76 0.27 1.45
CA GLN A 36 8.39 -0.11 0.18
C GLN A 36 7.46 -0.95 -0.71
N LYS A 37 6.70 -1.89 -0.12
CA LYS A 37 5.69 -2.67 -0.85
C LYS A 37 4.57 -1.78 -1.42
N LEU A 38 4.14 -0.76 -0.67
CA LEU A 38 3.16 0.22 -1.14
C LEU A 38 3.72 1.08 -2.29
N THR A 39 5.01 1.42 -2.23
CA THR A 39 5.71 2.11 -3.32
C THR A 39 5.78 1.26 -4.59
N ASP A 40 6.03 -0.05 -4.49
CA ASP A 40 5.97 -0.97 -5.63
C ASP A 40 4.58 -1.04 -6.27
N TYR A 41 3.53 -0.98 -5.45
CA TYR A 41 2.14 -0.93 -5.93
C TYR A 41 1.84 0.37 -6.70
N ILE A 42 2.25 1.53 -6.16
CA ILE A 42 2.11 2.84 -6.83
C ILE A 42 2.77 2.82 -8.21
N ASN A 43 4.00 2.32 -8.28
CA ASN A 43 4.77 2.19 -9.52
C ASN A 43 4.26 1.11 -10.47
N GLY A 44 3.30 0.29 -10.03
CA GLY A 44 2.74 -0.82 -10.81
C GLY A 44 3.66 -2.00 -11.02
N LYS A 45 4.72 -2.12 -10.21
CA LYS A 45 5.57 -3.31 -10.15
C LYS A 45 4.85 -4.49 -9.50
N LYS A 46 3.84 -4.22 -8.67
CA LYS A 46 2.99 -5.23 -8.00
C LYS A 46 1.51 -4.87 -8.08
N SER A 47 0.66 -5.89 -8.15
CA SER A 47 -0.77 -5.73 -7.98
C SER A 47 -1.16 -5.70 -6.50
N ILE A 48 -2.35 -5.19 -6.18
CA ILE A 48 -2.88 -5.21 -4.82
C ILE A 48 -3.08 -6.64 -4.30
N ALA A 49 -3.49 -7.56 -5.17
CA ALA A 49 -3.66 -8.98 -4.82
C ALA A 49 -2.33 -9.61 -4.36
N GLN A 50 -1.25 -9.36 -5.11
CA GLN A 50 0.10 -9.82 -4.74
C GLN A 50 0.56 -9.21 -3.40
N LEU A 51 0.23 -7.94 -3.14
CA LEU A 51 0.56 -7.28 -1.87
C LEU A 51 -0.19 -7.91 -0.68
N ILE A 52 -1.47 -8.26 -0.86
CA ILE A 52 -2.29 -8.94 0.14
C ILE A 52 -1.73 -10.34 0.43
N GLU A 53 -1.46 -11.13 -0.62
CA GLU A 53 -0.91 -12.49 -0.46
C GLU A 53 0.45 -12.48 0.25
N GLN A 54 1.37 -11.60 -0.17
CA GLN A 54 2.68 -11.48 0.48
C GLN A 54 2.55 -11.08 1.95
N THR A 55 1.60 -10.21 2.29
CA THR A 55 1.38 -9.78 3.67
C THR A 55 0.83 -10.92 4.53
N LYS A 56 -0.12 -11.71 4.01
CA LYS A 56 -0.63 -12.93 4.68
C LYS A 56 0.49 -13.93 4.93
N GLN A 57 1.31 -14.21 3.92
CA GLN A 57 2.42 -15.15 4.03
C GLN A 57 3.49 -14.68 5.03
N SER A 58 3.82 -13.39 5.04
CA SER A 58 4.71 -12.80 6.05
C SER A 58 4.17 -12.97 7.47
N TYR A 59 2.87 -12.75 7.68
CA TYR A 59 2.23 -12.94 8.98
C TYR A 59 2.31 -14.39 9.46
N ILE A 60 1.92 -15.35 8.61
CA ILE A 60 1.98 -16.79 8.94
C ILE A 60 3.40 -17.16 9.37
N LYS A 61 4.42 -16.82 8.55
CA LYS A 61 5.83 -17.10 8.87
C LYS A 61 6.30 -16.48 10.18
N SER A 62 5.77 -15.32 10.57
CA SER A 62 6.11 -14.69 11.85
C SER A 62 5.48 -15.39 13.06
N THR A 63 4.33 -16.06 12.86
CA THR A 63 3.59 -16.75 13.93
C THR A 63 3.99 -18.22 14.13
N THR A 64 4.66 -18.84 13.15
CA THR A 64 5.10 -20.25 13.22
C THR A 64 6.53 -20.41 13.75
N LYS A 65 7.10 -19.38 14.36
CA LYS A 65 8.48 -19.32 14.85
C LYS A 65 8.49 -19.17 16.36
#